data_AF-A0A2V7KER7-F1
#
_entry.id   AF-A0A2V7KER7-F1
#
_cell.length_a   1.000
_cell.length_b   1.000
_cell.length_c   1.000
_cell.angle_alpha   90.00
_cell.angle_beta   90.00
_cell.angle_gamma   90.00
#
_symmetry.space_group_name_H-M   'P 1'
#
loop_
_entity.id
_entity.type
_entity.pdbx_description
1 polymer ?
#
loop_
_entity_poly.entity_id
_entity_poly.type
_entity_poly.pdbx_seq_one_letter_code
_entity_poly.pdbx_strand_id
1 'polypeptide(L)'
;MLWPHARLRRARNVELQQRVAEARRDSPESEAWLGLLEAALGESGDVATWDAAVPRPAADRPVKAPLLARTRIVLDGRAARSWVRRLLKRSDRMNPRTIDAVALLEAAVCQDDARSETLAVAAGADPHALRVVGQMAALPLLQACGRGLGREVPGSWWEGYCPLCGAWPVVAEYAGLERKRQLRCGRCGTGWAVPALRCVFCDETDHESLGYLTPEEGEQMRRVEVCGTCKGYLKAVTTVRPLAPWAILLDDLMTVHLDVAALERGYHRPVRPAYALEARIAERQHSLLRSAFGRSGVAPWGTRPSDVCRELLAALEASEGRRQRRKRDTTPDAIGLGIKRDLLERAVAADPEPGAFEAWLLDQCRGAGGAEGGVRAMALSIFEEWRLAQEAEPFREWLARGAPSDDAPSGKSPSNSSR
;
A
#
# COMPACT_ATOMS: atom_id res chain seq x y z
N MET A 1 25.27 -22.58 21.25
CA MET A 1 25.33 -21.10 21.14
C MET A 1 24.45 -20.69 19.97
N LEU A 2 23.31 -20.07 20.28
CA LEU A 2 22.32 -19.60 19.32
C LEU A 2 22.88 -18.38 18.58
N TRP A 3 22.94 -18.46 17.25
CA TRP A 3 23.26 -17.34 16.38
C TRP A 3 22.09 -16.34 16.42
N PRO A 4 22.29 -15.05 16.77
CA PRO A 4 21.23 -14.07 16.63
C PRO A 4 20.98 -13.86 15.14
N HIS A 5 19.73 -14.01 14.70
CA HIS A 5 19.27 -13.63 13.37
C HIS A 5 19.61 -12.15 13.10
N ALA A 6 20.76 -11.92 12.48
CA ALA A 6 21.06 -10.67 11.82
C ALA A 6 20.00 -10.50 10.73
N ARG A 7 19.06 -9.58 10.95
CA ARG A 7 18.13 -9.09 9.93
C ARG A 7 18.97 -8.80 8.69
N LEU A 8 18.76 -9.56 7.62
CA LEU A 8 19.37 -9.35 6.32
C LEU A 8 19.17 -7.87 5.96
N ARG A 9 20.21 -7.05 6.13
CA ARG A 9 20.21 -5.68 5.62
C ARG A 9 20.05 -5.82 4.12
N ARG A 10 18.90 -5.35 3.59
CA ARG A 10 18.61 -5.31 2.15
C ARG A 10 19.85 -4.83 1.39
N ALA A 11 20.18 -5.48 0.28
CA ALA A 11 21.26 -5.04 -0.59
C ALA A 11 21.00 -3.57 -0.96
N ARG A 12 21.81 -2.65 -0.41
CA ARG A 12 21.70 -1.23 -0.69
C ARG A 12 22.06 -1.03 -2.16
N ASN A 13 21.23 -0.31 -2.90
CA ASN A 13 21.58 0.12 -4.25
C ASN A 13 22.76 1.11 -4.13
N VAL A 14 23.97 0.61 -4.37
CA VAL A 14 25.23 1.37 -4.19
C VAL A 14 25.27 2.56 -5.14
N GLU A 15 24.80 2.37 -6.38
CA GLU A 15 24.72 3.42 -7.39
C GLU A 15 23.82 4.56 -6.94
N LEU A 16 22.61 4.25 -6.43
CA LEU A 16 21.71 5.27 -5.86
C LEU A 16 22.40 6.07 -4.75
N GLN A 17 23.12 5.39 -3.85
CA GLN A 17 23.78 6.06 -2.71
C GLN A 17 24.93 6.97 -3.17
N GLN A 18 25.73 6.53 -4.15
CA GLN A 18 26.78 7.35 -4.74
C GLN A 18 26.19 8.61 -5.40
N ARG A 19 25.14 8.43 -6.20
CA ARG A 19 24.51 9.55 -6.92
C ARG A 19 23.78 10.54 -6.00
N VAL A 20 23.16 10.05 -4.91
CA VAL A 20 22.60 10.95 -3.88
C VAL A 20 23.72 11.73 -3.19
N ALA A 21 24.86 11.10 -2.90
CA ALA A 21 26.00 11.79 -2.31
C ALA A 21 26.63 12.82 -3.25
N GLU A 22 26.65 12.56 -4.57
CA GLU A 22 27.02 13.55 -5.60
C GLU A 22 26.06 14.73 -5.59
N ALA A 23 24.75 14.50 -5.71
CA ALA A 23 23.75 15.57 -5.70
C ALA A 23 23.81 16.44 -4.43
N ARG A 24 24.11 15.86 -3.27
CA ARG A 24 24.32 16.61 -2.02
C ARG A 24 25.53 17.54 -2.06
N ARG A 25 26.62 17.12 -2.70
CA ARG A 25 27.83 17.94 -2.84
C ARG A 25 27.62 19.08 -3.84
N ASP A 26 26.94 18.77 -4.94
CA ASP A 26 26.77 19.70 -6.06
C ASP A 26 25.62 20.70 -5.82
N SER A 27 24.67 20.37 -4.95
CA SER A 27 23.49 21.19 -4.66
C SER A 27 23.10 21.15 -3.17
N PRO A 28 23.91 21.72 -2.27
CA PRO A 28 23.66 21.71 -0.82
C PRO A 28 22.33 22.34 -0.40
N GLU A 29 21.83 23.32 -1.17
CA GLU A 29 20.52 23.94 -0.99
C GLU A 29 19.34 22.97 -1.13
N SER A 30 19.57 21.81 -1.77
CA SER A 30 18.56 20.78 -2.01
C SER A 30 18.49 19.72 -0.91
N GLU A 31 19.25 19.85 0.19
CA GLU A 31 19.35 18.82 1.23
C GLU A 31 18.00 18.40 1.81
N ALA A 32 17.11 19.36 2.09
CA ALA A 32 15.78 19.05 2.64
C ALA A 32 14.96 18.16 1.69
N TRP A 33 15.01 18.46 0.39
CA TRP A 33 14.30 17.69 -0.64
C TRP A 33 14.97 16.33 -0.88
N LEU A 34 16.31 16.30 -0.97
CA LEU A 34 17.10 15.06 -1.11
C LEU A 34 16.86 14.11 0.06
N GLY A 35 16.76 14.64 1.29
CA GLY A 35 16.41 13.88 2.48
C GLY A 35 15.02 13.24 2.41
N LEU A 36 14.03 13.91 1.81
CA LEU A 36 12.70 13.33 1.58
C LEU A 36 12.72 12.28 0.47
N LEU A 37 13.39 12.56 -0.65
CA LEU A 37 13.53 11.63 -1.78
C LEU A 37 14.25 10.35 -1.35
N GLU A 38 15.39 10.46 -0.65
CA GLU A 38 16.15 9.32 -0.16
C GLU A 38 15.31 8.43 0.76
N ALA A 39 14.53 9.04 1.66
CA ALA A 39 13.60 8.30 2.51
C ALA A 39 12.54 7.56 1.68
N ALA A 40 11.96 8.23 0.68
CA ALA A 40 10.91 7.67 -0.17
C ALA A 40 11.42 6.52 -1.05
N LEU A 41 12.61 6.65 -1.63
CA LEU A 41 13.27 5.59 -2.39
C LEU A 41 13.66 4.40 -1.49
N GLY A 42 14.11 4.67 -0.26
CA GLY A 42 14.38 3.64 0.74
C GLY A 42 13.12 2.84 1.13
N GLU A 43 12.00 3.53 1.33
CA GLU A 43 10.69 2.90 1.61
C GLU A 43 10.17 2.10 0.41
N SER A 44 10.41 2.58 -0.81
CA SER A 44 10.01 1.90 -2.06
C SER A 44 10.68 0.53 -2.25
N GLY A 45 11.80 0.28 -1.56
CA GLY A 45 12.44 -1.03 -1.47
C GLY A 45 11.69 -2.03 -0.57
N ASP A 46 10.70 -1.61 0.21
CA ASP A 46 9.76 -2.48 0.93
C ASP A 46 8.62 -2.95 0.01
N VAL A 47 8.99 -3.86 -0.88
CA VAL A 47 8.13 -4.32 -1.97
C VAL A 47 6.84 -4.95 -1.42
N ALA A 48 6.90 -5.75 -0.36
CA ALA A 48 5.76 -6.52 0.14
C ALA A 48 4.59 -5.65 0.64
N THR A 49 4.89 -4.54 1.34
CA THR A 49 3.86 -3.69 1.95
C THR A 49 3.03 -2.98 0.88
N TRP A 50 3.71 -2.37 -0.10
CA TRP A 50 3.08 -1.53 -1.12
C TRP A 50 2.58 -2.33 -2.33
N ASP A 51 3.22 -3.45 -2.68
CA ASP A 51 2.73 -4.30 -3.78
C ASP A 51 1.38 -4.92 -3.45
N ALA A 52 1.12 -5.26 -2.19
CA ALA A 52 -0.19 -5.76 -1.75
C ALA A 52 -1.32 -4.71 -1.86
N ALA A 53 -0.98 -3.44 -2.07
CA ALA A 53 -1.92 -2.34 -2.23
C ALA A 53 -2.22 -1.98 -3.69
N VAL A 54 -1.50 -2.56 -4.66
CA VAL A 54 -1.69 -2.28 -6.09
C VAL A 54 -3.13 -2.63 -6.48
N PRO A 55 -3.94 -1.67 -6.95
CA PRO A 55 -5.33 -1.92 -7.32
C PRO A 55 -5.39 -2.64 -8.67
N ARG A 56 -6.54 -3.22 -8.98
CA ARG A 56 -6.88 -3.53 -10.37
C ARG A 56 -7.43 -2.26 -11.05
N PRO A 57 -7.09 -1.97 -12.32
CA PRO A 57 -7.72 -0.88 -13.04
C PRO A 57 -9.24 -1.02 -13.06
N ALA A 58 -9.95 0.11 -13.02
CA ALA A 58 -11.42 0.12 -13.06
C ALA A 58 -11.92 -0.43 -14.40
N ALA A 59 -12.93 -1.30 -14.37
CA ALA A 59 -13.47 -1.94 -15.58
C ALA A 59 -14.15 -0.94 -16.52
N ASP A 60 -14.74 0.12 -15.97
CA ASP A 60 -15.41 1.22 -16.67
C ASP A 60 -14.46 2.40 -17.00
N ARG A 61 -13.15 2.21 -16.87
CA ARG A 61 -12.15 3.26 -17.11
C ARG A 61 -12.25 3.78 -18.56
N PRO A 62 -12.38 5.11 -18.76
CA PRO A 62 -12.32 5.69 -20.10
C PRO A 62 -11.00 5.36 -20.81
N VAL A 63 -11.03 5.22 -22.14
CA VAL A 63 -9.85 4.82 -22.95
C VAL A 63 -8.63 5.70 -22.68
N LYS A 64 -8.83 7.02 -22.60
CA LYS A 64 -7.79 8.04 -22.35
C LYS A 64 -7.56 8.35 -20.86
N ALA A 65 -8.19 7.64 -19.94
CA ALA A 65 -7.97 7.85 -18.51
C ALA A 65 -6.78 7.01 -18.00
N PRO A 66 -5.95 7.52 -17.07
CA PRO A 66 -4.85 6.75 -16.50
C PRO A 66 -5.34 5.47 -15.80
N LEU A 67 -4.50 4.44 -15.68
CA LEU A 67 -4.83 3.14 -15.07
C LEU A 67 -5.31 3.26 -13.62
N LEU A 68 -4.87 4.29 -12.88
CA LEU A 68 -5.32 4.56 -11.53
C LEU A 68 -6.64 5.36 -11.46
N ALA A 69 -7.20 5.79 -12.59
CA ALA A 69 -8.46 6.54 -12.60
C ALA A 69 -9.60 5.69 -12.02
N ARG A 70 -10.38 6.30 -11.13
CA ARG A 70 -11.50 5.68 -10.42
C ARG A 70 -11.14 4.41 -9.62
N THR A 71 -9.86 4.20 -9.33
CA THR A 71 -9.45 3.02 -8.55
C THR A 71 -9.72 3.21 -7.06
N ARG A 72 -10.02 2.11 -6.37
CA ARG A 72 -10.01 2.04 -4.91
C ARG A 72 -8.74 1.32 -4.46
N ILE A 73 -7.82 2.07 -3.89
CA ILE A 73 -6.53 1.59 -3.38
C ILE A 73 -6.70 1.23 -1.91
N VAL A 74 -6.42 -0.02 -1.53
CA VAL A 74 -6.64 -0.49 -0.16
C VAL A 74 -5.31 -0.75 0.56
N LEU A 75 -4.96 0.11 1.50
CA LEU A 75 -3.67 0.12 2.19
C LEU A 75 -3.70 -0.54 3.56
N ASP A 76 -2.54 -0.97 4.06
CA ASP A 76 -2.38 -1.13 5.51
C ASP A 76 -2.31 0.27 6.15
N GLY A 77 -3.39 0.67 6.82
CA GLY A 77 -3.48 1.99 7.44
C GLY A 77 -2.43 2.26 8.53
N ARG A 78 -1.95 1.23 9.24
CA ARG A 78 -0.88 1.38 10.23
C ARG A 78 0.45 1.65 9.53
N ALA A 79 0.76 0.89 8.49
CA ALA A 79 1.98 1.08 7.71
C ALA A 79 1.99 2.46 7.04
N ALA A 80 0.89 2.84 6.38
CA ALA A 80 0.73 4.14 5.72
C ALA A 80 0.88 5.32 6.69
N ARG A 81 0.17 5.31 7.84
CA ARG A 81 0.30 6.35 8.87
C ARG A 81 1.72 6.42 9.44
N SER A 82 2.32 5.27 9.72
CA SER A 82 3.69 5.20 10.24
C SER A 82 4.68 5.81 9.26
N TRP A 83 4.54 5.49 7.97
CA TRP A 83 5.36 6.04 6.89
C TRP A 83 5.23 7.56 6.76
N VAL A 84 4.00 8.06 6.58
CA VAL A 84 3.75 9.50 6.42
C VAL A 84 4.27 10.28 7.63
N ARG A 85 4.04 9.77 8.86
CA ARG A 85 4.57 10.40 10.08
C ARG A 85 6.09 10.41 10.14
N ARG A 86 6.79 9.39 9.62
CA ARG A 86 8.26 9.40 9.54
C ARG A 86 8.76 10.50 8.60
N LEU A 87 8.09 10.70 7.46
CA LEU A 87 8.43 11.79 6.54
C LEU A 87 8.15 13.17 7.14
N LEU A 88 6.98 13.37 7.76
CA LEU A 88 6.62 14.65 8.37
C LEU A 88 7.63 15.06 9.47
N LYS A 89 8.17 14.11 10.23
CA LYS A 89 9.22 14.35 11.24
C LYS A 89 10.56 14.84 10.66
N ARG A 90 10.77 14.77 9.36
CA ARG A 90 11.97 15.34 8.70
C ARG A 90 11.85 16.84 8.46
N SER A 91 10.68 17.42 8.71
CA SER A 91 10.46 18.86 8.68
C SER A 91 10.12 19.35 10.08
N ASP A 92 10.93 20.26 10.61
CA ASP A 92 10.69 20.86 11.93
C ASP A 92 9.44 21.77 11.95
N ARG A 93 8.88 22.07 10.77
CA ARG A 93 7.75 22.98 10.58
C ARG A 93 6.39 22.29 10.57
N MET A 94 6.33 20.98 10.84
CA MET A 94 5.09 20.21 10.75
C MET A 94 4.86 19.38 12.01
N ASN A 95 3.63 19.37 12.51
CA ASN A 95 3.22 18.47 13.57
C ASN A 95 2.58 17.20 12.96
N PRO A 96 3.24 16.03 13.02
CA PRO A 96 2.70 14.80 12.43
C PRO A 96 1.39 14.30 13.05
N ARG A 97 0.97 14.86 14.19
CA ARG A 97 -0.28 14.51 14.88
C ARG A 97 -1.49 15.28 14.36
N THR A 98 -1.29 16.46 13.77
CA THR A 98 -2.39 17.32 13.28
C THR A 98 -2.75 17.01 11.82
N ILE A 99 -1.90 16.29 11.11
CA ILE A 99 -2.08 15.97 9.69
C ILE A 99 -2.68 14.57 9.55
N ASP A 100 -3.82 14.48 8.85
CA ASP A 100 -4.38 13.20 8.42
C ASP A 100 -3.51 12.61 7.30
N ALA A 101 -2.75 11.58 7.66
CA ALA A 101 -1.83 10.91 6.77
C ALA A 101 -2.50 10.20 5.58
N VAL A 102 -3.70 9.65 5.76
CA VAL A 102 -4.40 8.94 4.68
C VAL A 102 -5.01 9.94 3.72
N ALA A 103 -5.61 11.01 4.23
CA ALA A 103 -6.11 12.10 3.40
C ALA A 103 -4.98 12.79 2.62
N LEU A 104 -3.82 13.02 3.24
CA LEU A 104 -2.64 13.57 2.56
C LEU A 104 -2.16 12.65 1.44
N LEU A 105 -2.11 11.34 1.70
CA LEU A 105 -1.69 10.36 0.70
C LEU A 105 -2.67 10.30 -0.48
N GLU A 106 -3.98 10.37 -0.22
CA GLU A 106 -5.02 10.41 -1.27
C GLU A 106 -4.89 11.68 -2.13
N ALA A 107 -4.75 12.84 -1.48
CA ALA A 107 -4.54 14.12 -2.16
C ALA A 107 -3.27 14.07 -3.03
N ALA A 108 -2.17 13.55 -2.48
CA ALA A 108 -0.91 13.43 -3.19
C ALA A 108 -0.99 12.47 -4.38
N VAL A 109 -1.61 11.29 -4.24
CA VAL A 109 -1.84 10.35 -5.35
C VAL A 109 -2.65 11.01 -6.46
N CYS A 110 -3.68 11.77 -6.09
CA CYS A 110 -4.58 12.44 -7.04
C CYS A 110 -4.02 13.73 -7.64
N GLN A 111 -2.89 14.25 -7.13
CA GLN A 111 -2.38 15.58 -7.46
C GLN A 111 -3.41 16.69 -7.17
N ASP A 112 -4.16 16.50 -6.08
CA ASP A 112 -5.17 17.45 -5.61
C ASP A 112 -4.51 18.50 -4.71
N ASP A 113 -4.01 19.54 -5.36
CA ASP A 113 -3.33 20.66 -4.69
C ASP A 113 -4.25 21.42 -3.74
N ALA A 114 -5.53 21.60 -4.10
CA ALA A 114 -6.51 22.29 -3.27
C ALA A 114 -6.80 21.53 -1.97
N ARG A 115 -6.90 20.20 -2.04
CA ARG A 115 -7.04 19.36 -0.84
C ARG A 115 -5.77 19.35 0.00
N SER A 116 -4.60 19.34 -0.63
CA SER A 116 -3.32 19.42 0.08
C SER A 116 -3.18 20.74 0.85
N GLU A 117 -3.59 21.86 0.23
CA GLU A 117 -3.65 23.17 0.86
C GLU A 117 -4.65 23.22 2.02
N THR A 118 -5.85 22.66 1.84
CA THR A 118 -6.86 22.57 2.91
C THR A 118 -6.32 21.80 4.13
N LEU A 119 -5.64 20.68 3.90
CA LEU A 119 -5.00 19.89 4.96
C LEU A 119 -3.89 20.68 5.67
N ALA A 120 -3.11 21.46 4.92
CA ALA A 120 -2.04 22.28 5.48
C ALA A 120 -2.59 23.39 6.38
N VAL A 121 -3.59 24.14 5.90
CA VAL A 121 -4.24 25.22 6.65
C VAL A 121 -4.87 24.68 7.93
N ALA A 122 -5.60 23.57 7.87
CA ALA A 122 -6.21 22.94 9.04
C ALA A 122 -5.18 22.48 10.08
N ALA A 123 -3.99 22.08 9.63
CA ALA A 123 -2.89 21.63 10.48
C ALA A 123 -1.95 22.75 10.96
N GLY A 124 -2.15 24.00 10.49
CA GLY A 124 -1.24 25.12 10.72
C GLY A 124 0.14 24.94 10.09
N ALA A 125 0.23 24.19 8.98
CA ALA A 125 1.46 23.91 8.25
C ALA A 125 1.58 24.75 6.98
N ASP A 126 2.81 24.90 6.47
CA ASP A 126 3.06 25.54 5.17
C ASP A 126 2.48 24.68 4.01
N PRO A 127 1.58 25.23 3.16
CA PRO A 127 0.95 24.48 2.08
C PRO A 127 1.92 23.89 1.06
N HIS A 128 2.97 24.63 0.70
CA HIS A 128 3.93 24.18 -0.29
C HIS A 128 4.76 23.01 0.25
N ALA A 129 5.27 23.13 1.47
CA ALA A 129 6.04 22.10 2.14
C ALA A 129 5.21 20.83 2.36
N LEU A 130 3.94 20.95 2.80
CA LEU A 130 3.08 19.78 2.97
C LEU A 130 2.81 19.08 1.65
N ARG A 131 2.60 19.82 0.55
CA ARG A 131 2.44 19.26 -0.79
C ARG A 131 3.68 18.47 -1.21
N VAL A 132 4.89 19.00 -1.00
CA VAL A 132 6.15 18.30 -1.30
C VAL A 132 6.27 17.01 -0.50
N VAL A 133 6.00 17.06 0.81
CA VAL A 133 6.01 15.87 1.67
C VAL A 133 4.96 14.85 1.21
N GLY A 134 3.77 15.29 0.83
CA GLY A 134 2.72 14.45 0.26
C GLY A 134 3.17 13.71 -0.99
N GLN A 135 3.78 14.42 -1.95
CA GLN A 135 4.31 13.80 -3.18
C GLN A 135 5.37 12.73 -2.88
N MET A 136 6.27 12.99 -1.93
CA MET A 136 7.28 12.02 -1.49
C MET A 136 6.66 10.83 -0.74
N ALA A 137 5.58 11.08 0.03
CA ALA A 137 4.85 10.05 0.73
C ALA A 137 4.12 9.09 -0.23
N ALA A 138 3.63 9.59 -1.37
CA ALA A 138 2.96 8.80 -2.39
C ALA A 138 3.90 7.93 -3.23
N LEU A 139 5.20 8.25 -3.27
CA LEU A 139 6.17 7.61 -4.15
C LEU A 139 6.23 6.07 -4.01
N PRO A 140 6.30 5.47 -2.80
CA PRO A 140 6.38 4.01 -2.66
C PRO A 140 5.17 3.28 -3.24
N LEU A 141 3.97 3.80 -2.99
CA LEU A 141 2.72 3.26 -3.53
C LEU A 141 2.67 3.42 -5.06
N LEU A 142 3.02 4.59 -5.59
CA LEU A 142 2.98 4.86 -7.02
C LEU A 142 4.02 4.04 -7.79
N GLN A 143 5.22 3.85 -7.24
CA GLN A 143 6.23 2.97 -7.83
C GLN A 143 5.81 1.49 -7.76
N ALA A 144 5.15 1.05 -6.68
CA ALA A 144 4.55 -0.29 -6.62
C ALA A 144 3.49 -0.47 -7.72
N CYS A 145 2.61 0.52 -7.92
CA CYS A 145 1.64 0.51 -9.01
C CYS A 145 2.33 0.49 -10.38
N GLY A 146 3.41 1.26 -10.57
CA GLY A 146 4.17 1.28 -11.82
C GLY A 146 4.80 -0.08 -12.16
N ARG A 147 5.34 -0.79 -11.15
CA ARG A 147 5.86 -2.16 -11.33
C ARG A 147 4.74 -3.17 -11.60
N GLY A 148 3.65 -3.10 -10.83
CA GLY A 148 2.57 -4.08 -10.88
C GLY A 148 1.68 -3.96 -12.12
N LEU A 149 1.43 -2.73 -12.59
CA LEU A 149 0.49 -2.44 -13.69
C LEU A 149 1.18 -2.04 -14.99
N GLY A 150 2.52 -1.99 -15.03
CA GLY A 150 3.25 -1.56 -16.22
C GLY A 150 2.92 -2.34 -17.50
N ARG A 151 2.55 -3.63 -17.36
CA ARG A 151 2.13 -4.50 -18.48
C ARG A 151 0.72 -4.19 -19.01
N GLU A 152 -0.08 -3.45 -18.24
CA GLU A 152 -1.43 -3.05 -18.61
C GLU A 152 -1.46 -1.71 -19.36
N VAL A 153 -0.31 -1.03 -19.47
CA VAL A 153 -0.19 0.21 -20.26
C VAL A 153 -0.40 -0.11 -21.74
N PRO A 154 -1.40 0.51 -22.40
CA PRO A 154 -1.62 0.28 -23.83
C PRO A 154 -0.44 0.77 -24.66
N GLY A 155 0.02 -0.03 -25.61
CA GLY A 155 1.02 0.39 -26.60
C GLY A 155 0.55 1.55 -27.50
N SER A 156 -0.77 1.77 -27.58
CA SER A 156 -1.43 2.87 -28.30
C SER A 156 -1.68 4.11 -27.43
N TRP A 157 -1.02 4.22 -26.26
CA TRP A 157 -1.17 5.40 -25.41
C TRP A 157 -0.43 6.60 -26.02
N TRP A 158 -1.19 7.56 -26.54
CA TRP A 158 -0.65 8.74 -27.23
C TRP A 158 -0.88 10.04 -26.47
N GLU A 159 -1.38 9.97 -25.24
CA GLU A 159 -1.55 11.16 -24.42
C GLU A 159 -0.18 11.61 -23.88
N GLY A 160 0.00 12.93 -23.77
CA GLY A 160 1.23 13.54 -23.28
C GLY A 160 1.50 13.30 -21.78
N TYR A 161 0.55 12.73 -21.06
CA TYR A 161 0.63 12.44 -19.64
C TYR A 161 0.72 10.96 -19.31
N CYS A 162 1.16 10.68 -18.09
CA CYS A 162 1.46 9.34 -17.64
C CYS A 162 0.21 8.44 -17.72
N PRO A 163 0.29 7.29 -18.42
CA PRO A 163 -0.82 6.34 -18.53
C PRO A 163 -1.19 5.68 -17.21
N LEU A 164 -0.33 5.76 -16.18
CA LEU A 164 -0.61 5.17 -14.88
C LEU A 164 -1.28 6.17 -13.93
N CYS A 165 -0.65 7.32 -13.70
CA CYS A 165 -1.01 8.25 -12.62
C CYS A 165 -1.47 9.64 -13.09
N GLY A 166 -1.51 9.90 -14.40
CA GLY A 166 -2.00 11.17 -14.96
C GLY A 166 -1.08 12.39 -14.79
N ALA A 167 0.14 12.20 -14.28
CA ALA A 167 1.12 13.27 -14.15
C ALA A 167 1.78 13.63 -15.48
N TRP A 168 2.24 14.88 -15.61
CA TRP A 168 3.16 15.26 -16.68
C TRP A 168 4.48 14.49 -16.58
N PRO A 169 5.17 14.25 -17.71
CA PRO A 169 6.50 13.65 -17.70
C PRO A 169 7.51 14.60 -17.06
N VAL A 170 8.53 14.02 -16.42
CA VAL A 170 9.66 14.78 -15.86
C VAL A 170 10.75 14.95 -16.91
N VAL A 171 10.97 13.92 -17.73
CA VAL A 171 12.01 13.91 -18.76
C VAL A 171 11.55 13.11 -19.98
N ALA A 172 11.97 13.55 -21.17
CA ALA A 172 11.96 12.73 -22.39
C ALA A 172 13.29 11.98 -22.51
N GLU A 173 13.23 10.67 -22.42
CA GLU A 173 14.38 9.79 -22.58
C GLU A 173 14.47 9.28 -24.02
N TYR A 174 15.64 9.44 -24.64
CA TYR A 174 15.98 8.87 -25.93
C TYR A 174 16.89 7.67 -25.71
N ALA A 175 16.29 6.50 -25.52
CA ALA A 175 17.00 5.29 -25.12
C ALA A 175 17.38 4.40 -26.31
N GLY A 176 18.57 3.80 -26.23
CA GLY A 176 19.05 2.77 -27.16
C GLY A 176 19.46 3.30 -28.53
N LEU A 177 19.83 2.38 -29.43
CA LEU A 177 20.36 2.71 -30.76
C LEU A 177 19.33 3.39 -31.66
N GLU A 178 18.06 2.98 -31.55
CA GLU A 178 16.94 3.56 -32.30
C GLU A 178 16.50 4.92 -31.76
N ARG A 179 17.04 5.36 -30.61
CA ARG A 179 16.72 6.63 -29.93
C ARG A 179 15.20 6.89 -29.86
N LYS A 180 14.43 5.86 -29.50
CA LYS A 180 12.98 6.00 -29.33
C LYS A 180 12.69 6.98 -28.19
N ARG A 181 11.91 8.01 -28.47
CA ARG A 181 11.44 8.98 -27.46
C ARG A 181 10.49 8.28 -26.49
N GLN A 182 10.88 8.22 -25.22
CA GLN A 182 10.13 7.67 -24.12
C GLN A 182 9.93 8.75 -23.06
N LEU A 183 8.70 9.11 -22.79
CA LEU A 183 8.38 9.99 -21.67
C LEU A 183 8.53 9.22 -20.37
N ARG A 184 9.08 9.85 -19.33
CA ARG A 184 9.33 9.22 -18.03
C ARG A 184 8.58 9.96 -16.93
N CYS A 185 7.76 9.24 -16.17
CA CYS A 185 7.07 9.80 -15.01
C CYS A 185 7.97 9.75 -13.77
N GLY A 186 8.26 10.90 -13.15
CA GLY A 186 9.03 10.94 -11.90
C GLY A 186 8.29 10.41 -10.67
N ARG A 187 6.95 10.27 -10.72
CA ARG A 187 6.15 9.79 -9.58
C ARG A 187 6.08 8.26 -9.52
N CYS A 188 5.66 7.62 -10.60
CA CYS A 188 5.48 6.17 -10.64
C CYS A 188 6.57 5.41 -11.39
N GLY A 189 7.46 6.10 -12.11
CA GLY A 189 8.51 5.49 -12.91
C GLY A 189 8.05 4.87 -14.24
N THR A 190 6.75 4.89 -14.56
CA THR A 190 6.23 4.38 -15.84
C THR A 190 6.80 5.19 -17.00
N GLY A 191 7.25 4.48 -18.04
CA GLY A 191 7.64 5.05 -19.33
C GLY A 191 6.61 4.77 -20.41
N TRP A 192 6.43 5.70 -21.34
CA TRP A 192 5.55 5.51 -22.50
C TRP A 192 6.07 6.26 -23.73
N ALA A 193 5.76 5.73 -24.91
CA ALA A 193 6.19 6.31 -26.17
C ALA A 193 5.24 7.41 -26.63
N VAL A 194 5.79 8.48 -27.20
CA VAL A 194 5.02 9.46 -27.98
C VAL A 194 5.81 9.80 -29.25
N PRO A 195 5.15 10.29 -30.32
CA PRO A 195 5.86 10.76 -31.51
C PRO A 195 6.93 11.81 -31.18
N ALA A 196 8.04 11.80 -31.93
CA ALA A 196 9.15 12.73 -31.69
C ALA A 196 8.78 14.19 -31.98
N LEU A 197 8.11 14.44 -33.10
CA LEU A 197 7.62 15.76 -33.52
C LEU A 197 6.21 16.03 -32.96
N ARG A 198 6.10 16.07 -31.63
CA ARG A 198 4.86 16.46 -30.94
C ARG A 198 5.17 17.09 -29.58
N CYS A 199 4.60 18.26 -29.31
CA CYS A 199 4.60 18.86 -27.99
C CYS A 199 3.78 17.97 -27.04
N VAL A 200 4.40 17.57 -25.92
CA VAL A 200 3.73 16.69 -24.94
C VAL A 200 2.61 17.39 -24.18
N PHE A 201 2.50 18.71 -24.25
CA PHE A 201 1.56 19.48 -23.44
C PHE A 201 0.34 19.96 -24.22
N CYS A 202 0.53 20.46 -25.44
CA CYS A 202 -0.55 21.05 -26.26
C CYS A 202 -0.76 20.35 -27.61
N ASP A 203 -0.04 19.26 -27.86
CA ASP A 203 -0.12 18.46 -29.09
C ASP A 203 0.31 19.15 -30.38
N GLU A 204 1.00 20.31 -30.30
CA GLU A 204 1.64 20.94 -31.46
C GLU A 204 2.54 19.96 -32.21
N THR A 205 2.37 19.88 -33.53
CA THR A 205 3.15 19.02 -34.43
C THR A 205 3.92 19.80 -35.49
N ASP A 206 3.69 21.10 -35.62
CA ASP A 206 4.47 21.94 -36.53
C ASP A 206 5.91 22.09 -36.04
N HIS A 207 6.84 21.59 -36.86
CA HIS A 207 8.27 21.65 -36.60
C HIS A 207 8.84 23.08 -36.52
N GLU A 208 8.23 24.09 -37.13
CA GLU A 208 8.68 25.49 -36.99
C GLU A 208 8.36 26.03 -35.60
N SER A 209 7.30 25.50 -34.99
CA SER A 209 6.85 25.82 -33.64
C SER A 209 7.48 24.92 -32.56
N LEU A 210 8.32 23.96 -32.93
CA LEU A 210 9.02 23.05 -32.00
C LEU A 210 10.53 23.27 -32.09
N GLY A 211 11.21 23.37 -30.93
CA GLY A 211 12.64 23.65 -30.89
C GLY A 211 13.37 22.88 -29.80
N TYR A 212 14.69 23.08 -29.74
CA TYR A 212 15.53 22.58 -28.66
C TYR A 212 16.51 23.65 -28.19
N LEU A 213 16.77 23.69 -26.88
CA LEU A 213 17.90 24.38 -26.30
C LEU A 213 18.99 23.35 -25.99
N THR A 214 20.18 23.54 -26.52
CA THR A 214 21.35 22.69 -26.26
C THR A 214 22.37 23.45 -25.39
N PRO A 215 22.90 22.82 -24.33
CA PRO A 215 24.01 23.41 -23.57
C PRO A 215 25.26 23.55 -24.45
N GLU A 216 26.05 24.60 -24.22
CA GLU A 216 27.17 24.99 -25.09
C GLU A 216 28.36 24.01 -25.03
N GLU A 217 28.66 23.39 -23.87
CA GLU A 217 29.77 22.43 -23.72
C GLU A 217 29.45 21.30 -22.70
N GLY A 218 30.07 20.11 -22.88
CA GLY A 218 30.11 19.03 -21.88
C GLY A 218 28.85 18.15 -21.71
N GLU A 219 27.67 18.62 -22.08
CA GLU A 219 26.38 17.93 -21.86
C GLU A 219 25.66 17.54 -23.16
N GLN A 220 26.38 17.06 -24.18
CA GLN A 220 25.81 16.70 -25.50
C GLN A 220 24.69 15.65 -25.46
N MET A 221 24.57 14.90 -24.37
CA MET A 221 23.49 13.91 -24.17
C MET A 221 22.20 14.54 -23.61
N ARG A 222 22.21 15.82 -23.24
CA ARG A 222 21.08 16.53 -22.64
C ARG A 222 20.66 17.71 -23.50
N ARG A 223 19.36 18.00 -23.46
CA ARG A 223 18.76 19.16 -24.15
C ARG A 223 17.45 19.53 -23.48
N VAL A 224 16.90 20.68 -23.85
CA VAL A 224 15.54 21.07 -23.46
C VAL A 224 14.69 21.15 -24.71
N GLU A 225 13.63 20.36 -24.78
CA GLU A 225 12.63 20.44 -25.86
C GLU A 225 11.66 21.58 -25.52
N VAL A 226 11.38 22.46 -26.48
CA VAL A 226 10.56 23.65 -26.28
C VAL A 226 9.45 23.76 -27.33
N CYS A 227 8.35 24.40 -26.97
CA CYS A 227 7.22 24.64 -27.87
C CYS A 227 6.90 26.14 -27.94
N GLY A 228 6.92 26.70 -29.15
CA GLY A 228 6.59 28.10 -29.43
C GLY A 228 5.13 28.44 -29.16
N THR A 229 4.22 27.47 -29.34
CA THR A 229 2.76 27.61 -29.20
C THR A 229 2.33 27.74 -27.73
N CYS A 230 2.65 26.75 -26.89
CA CYS A 230 2.24 26.76 -25.47
C CYS A 230 3.31 27.28 -24.51
N LYS A 231 4.50 27.63 -25.01
CA LYS A 231 5.68 27.97 -24.20
C LYS A 231 6.08 26.90 -23.18
N GLY A 232 5.63 25.66 -23.39
CA GLY A 232 6.03 24.51 -22.59
C GLY A 232 7.46 24.07 -22.88
N TYR A 233 8.18 23.59 -21.86
CA TYR A 233 9.44 22.88 -22.05
C TYR A 233 9.49 21.53 -21.32
N LEU A 234 10.32 20.61 -21.84
CA LEU A 234 10.63 19.33 -21.23
C LEU A 234 12.12 19.04 -21.38
N LYS A 235 12.80 18.70 -20.29
CA LYS A 235 14.19 18.20 -20.38
C LYS A 235 14.22 16.89 -21.14
N ALA A 236 15.28 16.68 -21.91
CA ALA A 236 15.51 15.44 -22.61
C ALA A 236 16.94 14.93 -22.38
N VAL A 237 17.07 13.62 -22.29
CA VAL A 237 18.34 12.92 -22.08
C VAL A 237 18.46 11.74 -23.04
N THR A 238 19.64 11.53 -23.60
CA THR A 238 19.98 10.36 -24.40
C THR A 238 20.69 9.34 -23.52
N THR A 239 20.20 8.10 -23.52
CA THR A 239 20.75 7.03 -22.68
C THR A 239 21.00 5.77 -23.51
N VAL A 240 22.00 4.98 -23.12
CA VAL A 240 22.24 3.67 -23.73
C VAL A 240 21.23 2.64 -23.21
N ARG A 241 20.88 2.72 -21.92
CA ARG A 241 19.90 1.86 -21.24
C ARG A 241 18.81 2.72 -20.60
N PRO A 242 17.56 2.25 -20.55
CA PRO A 242 16.47 2.97 -19.90
C PRO A 242 16.80 3.37 -18.46
N LEU A 243 16.48 4.61 -18.08
CA LEU A 243 16.66 5.12 -16.73
C LEU A 243 15.88 4.27 -15.72
N ALA A 244 16.58 3.85 -14.67
CA ALA A 244 15.91 3.24 -13.53
C ALA A 244 14.94 4.26 -12.89
N PRO A 245 13.78 3.83 -12.36
CA PRO A 245 12.80 4.73 -11.77
C PRO A 245 13.35 5.69 -10.71
N TRP A 246 14.32 5.23 -9.91
CA TRP A 246 14.95 6.04 -8.85
C TRP A 246 15.81 7.18 -9.41
N ALA A 247 16.35 7.04 -10.61
CA ALA A 247 17.25 8.03 -11.22
C ALA A 247 16.48 9.24 -11.75
N ILE A 248 15.22 9.07 -12.16
CA ILE A 248 14.45 10.10 -12.88
C ILE A 248 14.41 11.44 -12.13
N LEU A 249 14.03 11.43 -10.85
CA LEU A 249 13.94 12.66 -10.04
C LEU A 249 15.31 13.22 -9.66
N LEU A 250 16.30 12.34 -9.49
CA LEU A 250 17.66 12.74 -9.16
C LEU A 250 18.34 13.44 -10.35
N ASP A 251 18.17 12.90 -11.55
CA ASP A 251 18.67 13.48 -12.80
C ASP A 251 18.00 14.83 -13.09
N ASP A 252 16.69 14.94 -12.83
CA ASP A 252 15.97 16.21 -12.97
C ASP A 252 16.55 17.28 -12.02
N LEU A 253 16.84 16.92 -10.76
CA LEU A 253 17.48 17.84 -9.82
C LEU A 253 18.88 18.25 -10.28
N MET A 254 19.71 17.29 -10.67
CA MET A 254 21.11 17.52 -11.09
C MET A 254 21.21 18.28 -12.43
N THR A 255 20.08 18.65 -13.04
CA THR A 255 20.01 19.42 -14.29
C THR A 255 19.22 20.71 -14.13
N VAL A 256 19.13 21.25 -12.91
CA VAL A 256 18.35 22.46 -12.62
C VAL A 256 18.78 23.68 -13.46
N HIS A 257 20.06 23.77 -13.85
CA HIS A 257 20.57 24.81 -14.74
C HIS A 257 19.87 24.82 -16.12
N LEU A 258 19.40 23.66 -16.60
CA LEU A 258 18.61 23.58 -17.84
C LEU A 258 17.21 24.17 -17.65
N ASP A 259 16.61 24.05 -16.45
CA ASP A 259 15.33 24.71 -16.16
C ASP A 259 15.53 26.23 -16.14
N VAL A 260 16.59 26.72 -15.51
CA VAL A 260 16.93 28.16 -15.46
C VAL A 260 17.08 28.72 -16.88
N ALA A 261 17.85 28.06 -17.74
CA ALA A 261 18.05 28.50 -19.13
C ALA A 261 16.74 28.55 -19.95
N ALA A 262 15.79 27.66 -19.66
CA ALA A 262 14.47 27.64 -20.31
C ALA A 262 13.55 28.75 -19.75
N LEU A 263 13.54 28.94 -18.43
CA LEU A 263 12.75 29.96 -17.74
C LEU A 263 13.18 31.38 -18.16
N GLU A 264 14.48 31.65 -18.27
CA GLU A 264 15.02 32.94 -18.74
C GLU A 264 14.58 33.27 -20.18
N ARG A 265 14.28 32.24 -20.99
CA ARG A 265 13.77 32.37 -22.36
C ARG A 265 12.24 32.39 -22.44
N GLY A 266 11.55 32.46 -21.29
CA GLY A 266 10.09 32.56 -21.20
C GLY A 266 9.34 31.24 -21.38
N TYR A 267 10.03 30.09 -21.26
CA TYR A 267 9.38 28.78 -21.27
C TYR A 267 9.04 28.32 -19.84
N HIS A 268 8.01 27.48 -19.69
CA HIS A 268 7.57 26.97 -18.39
C HIS A 268 7.19 25.48 -18.41
N ARG A 269 7.21 24.82 -17.25
CA ARG A 269 6.52 23.53 -17.07
C ARG A 269 5.07 23.80 -16.64
N PRO A 270 4.09 23.00 -17.08
CA PRO A 270 2.71 23.16 -16.61
C PRO A 270 2.60 22.95 -15.09
N VAL A 271 1.84 23.81 -14.43
CA VAL A 271 1.67 23.77 -12.95
C VAL A 271 0.62 22.74 -12.51
N ARG A 272 -0.45 22.56 -13.29
CA ARG A 272 -1.54 21.63 -12.97
C ARG A 272 -1.27 20.23 -13.53
N PRO A 273 -1.75 19.17 -12.85
CA PRO A 273 -1.70 17.83 -13.40
C PRO A 273 -2.43 17.77 -14.75
N ALA A 274 -1.93 16.94 -15.66
CA ALA A 274 -2.52 16.78 -16.98
C ALA A 274 -3.90 16.13 -16.94
N TYR A 275 -4.07 15.18 -16.02
CA TYR A 275 -5.32 14.47 -15.80
C TYR A 275 -5.67 14.52 -14.31
N ALA A 276 -6.86 15.01 -13.97
CA ALA A 276 -7.37 15.02 -12.60
C ALA A 276 -7.81 13.60 -12.23
N LEU A 277 -7.11 12.98 -11.28
CA LEU A 277 -7.33 11.58 -10.92
C LEU A 277 -8.38 11.48 -9.80
N GLU A 278 -9.33 10.55 -9.91
CA GLU A 278 -10.37 10.32 -8.90
C GLU A 278 -10.16 9.02 -8.11
N ALA A 279 -8.90 8.68 -7.82
CA ALA A 279 -8.57 7.51 -7.01
C ALA A 279 -8.99 7.73 -5.54
N ARG A 280 -9.42 6.65 -4.88
CA ARG A 280 -9.77 6.67 -3.46
C ARG A 280 -8.89 5.72 -2.68
N ILE A 281 -8.36 6.19 -1.56
CA ILE A 281 -7.59 5.40 -0.62
C ILE A 281 -8.51 4.96 0.51
N ALA A 282 -8.67 3.65 0.63
CA ALA A 282 -9.29 3.02 1.77
C ALA A 282 -8.21 2.36 2.63
N GLU A 283 -8.43 2.33 3.92
CA GLU A 283 -7.66 1.47 4.80
C GLU A 283 -8.25 0.06 4.76
N ARG A 284 -7.41 -0.96 4.71
CA ARG A 284 -7.84 -2.30 5.09
C ARG A 284 -8.39 -2.19 6.48
N GLN A 285 -9.66 -2.52 6.63
CA GLN A 285 -10.16 -2.86 7.94
C GLN A 285 -9.38 -4.08 8.38
N HIS A 286 -8.36 -3.82 9.20
CA HIS A 286 -7.81 -4.84 10.07
C HIS A 286 -8.93 -5.17 11.04
N SER A 287 -9.82 -6.08 10.63
CA SER A 287 -10.43 -6.98 11.60
C SER A 287 -9.26 -7.44 12.47
N LEU A 288 -9.31 -7.16 13.77
CA LEU A 288 -8.19 -7.35 14.71
C LEU A 288 -7.71 -8.82 14.77
N LEU A 289 -8.37 -9.70 14.03
CA LEU A 289 -8.19 -11.14 13.90
C LEU A 289 -7.45 -11.57 12.62
N ARG A 290 -7.31 -10.71 11.60
CA ARG A 290 -6.69 -11.08 10.31
C ARG A 290 -5.17 -11.15 10.32
N SER A 291 -4.52 -10.75 11.42
CA SER A 291 -3.06 -10.76 11.57
C SER A 291 -2.50 -12.13 11.98
N ALA A 292 -3.34 -13.11 12.34
CA ALA A 292 -2.86 -14.42 12.78
C ALA A 292 -2.72 -15.43 11.63
N PHE A 293 -3.58 -15.42 10.60
CA PHE A 293 -3.54 -16.45 9.55
C PHE A 293 -3.93 -15.91 8.16
N GLY A 294 -3.23 -16.43 7.16
CA GLY A 294 -3.25 -16.00 5.76
C GLY A 294 -4.60 -16.09 5.06
N ARG A 295 -4.59 -15.59 3.81
CA ARG A 295 -5.74 -15.45 2.89
C ARG A 295 -6.75 -16.59 3.01
N SER A 296 -8.01 -16.25 3.25
CA SER A 296 -9.12 -16.95 2.59
C SER A 296 -10.12 -15.91 2.08
N GLY A 297 -10.49 -16.09 0.81
CA GLY A 297 -11.58 -15.37 0.16
C GLY A 297 -12.91 -15.79 0.79
N VAL A 298 -13.94 -15.00 0.52
CA VAL A 298 -15.31 -15.30 0.97
C VAL A 298 -15.75 -16.60 0.29
N ALA A 299 -15.59 -17.73 0.97
CA ALA A 299 -16.28 -18.96 0.64
C ALA A 299 -17.74 -18.85 1.13
N PRO A 300 -18.71 -19.47 0.45
CA PRO A 300 -20.05 -19.62 0.99
C PRO A 300 -19.96 -20.44 2.28
N TRP A 301 -20.39 -19.84 3.39
CA TRP A 301 -20.34 -20.47 4.71
C TRP A 301 -21.26 -21.68 4.72
N GLY A 302 -20.69 -22.89 4.76
CA GLY A 302 -21.48 -24.14 4.75
C GLY A 302 -22.19 -24.45 6.08
N THR A 303 -21.75 -23.88 7.20
CA THR A 303 -22.22 -24.22 8.55
C THR A 303 -22.48 -22.95 9.36
N ARG A 304 -23.58 -22.92 10.12
CA ARG A 304 -23.91 -21.76 10.95
C ARG A 304 -22.98 -21.69 12.16
N PRO A 305 -22.64 -20.48 12.65
CA PRO A 305 -21.87 -20.31 13.89
C PRO A 305 -22.45 -21.07 15.08
N SER A 306 -23.77 -21.10 15.22
CA SER A 306 -24.47 -21.80 16.30
C SER A 306 -24.18 -23.30 16.33
N ASP A 307 -24.10 -23.95 15.17
CA ASP A 307 -23.81 -25.38 15.07
C ASP A 307 -22.41 -25.71 15.58
N VAL A 308 -21.40 -24.95 15.12
CA VAL A 308 -20.03 -25.13 15.58
C VAL A 308 -19.91 -24.76 17.07
N CYS A 309 -20.59 -23.71 17.52
CA CYS A 309 -20.56 -23.32 18.93
C CYS A 309 -21.17 -24.41 19.84
N ARG A 310 -22.21 -25.11 19.39
CA ARG A 310 -22.80 -26.25 20.11
C ARG A 310 -21.81 -27.41 20.24
N GLU A 311 -21.08 -27.71 19.17
CA GLU A 311 -20.06 -28.76 19.18
C GLU A 311 -18.85 -28.41 20.05
N LEU A 312 -18.42 -27.14 20.03
CA LEU A 312 -17.37 -26.62 20.90
C LEU A 312 -17.79 -26.66 22.37
N LEU A 313 -19.06 -26.38 22.67
CA LEU A 313 -19.61 -26.49 24.02
C LEU A 313 -19.56 -27.95 24.50
N ALA A 314 -19.97 -28.91 23.66
CA ALA A 314 -19.88 -30.33 23.96
C ALA A 314 -18.41 -30.80 24.16
N ALA A 315 -17.49 -30.29 23.35
CA ALA A 315 -16.06 -30.57 23.48
C ALA A 315 -15.49 -30.05 24.81
N LEU A 316 -15.92 -28.85 25.24
CA LEU A 316 -15.54 -28.25 26.52
C LEU A 316 -16.06 -29.09 27.69
N GLU A 317 -17.32 -29.51 27.66
CA GLU A 317 -17.93 -30.36 28.71
C GLU A 317 -17.22 -31.71 28.82
N ALA A 318 -16.93 -32.35 27.69
CA ALA A 318 -16.16 -33.60 27.65
C ALA A 318 -14.75 -33.42 28.26
N SER A 319 -14.15 -32.24 28.12
CA SER A 319 -12.83 -31.91 28.64
C SER A 319 -12.81 -31.58 30.13
N GLU A 320 -13.87 -30.95 30.66
CA GLU A 320 -13.95 -30.59 32.08
C GLU A 320 -13.99 -31.80 33.02
N GLY A 321 -14.69 -32.87 32.64
CA GLY A 321 -14.68 -34.14 33.40
C GLY A 321 -13.28 -34.74 33.58
N ARG A 322 -12.33 -34.40 32.68
CA ARG A 322 -10.94 -34.86 32.72
C ARG A 322 -10.03 -33.96 33.57
N ARG A 323 -10.37 -32.68 33.71
CA ARG A 323 -9.56 -31.68 34.40
C ARG A 323 -9.61 -31.80 35.92
N GLN A 324 -10.74 -32.22 36.47
CA GLN A 324 -10.90 -32.48 37.92
C GLN A 324 -9.90 -33.51 38.48
N ARG A 325 -9.18 -34.25 37.62
CA ARG A 325 -8.18 -35.27 37.99
C ARG A 325 -6.73 -34.76 38.03
N ARG A 326 -6.44 -33.51 37.67
CA ARG A 326 -5.05 -32.98 37.57
C ARG A 326 -4.58 -32.31 38.86
N LYS A 327 -3.35 -32.62 39.31
CA LYS A 327 -2.72 -32.10 40.56
C LYS A 327 -2.18 -30.65 40.49
N ARG A 328 -2.31 -29.95 39.35
CA ARG A 328 -1.78 -28.59 39.15
C ARG A 328 -2.86 -27.56 39.51
N ASP A 329 -2.47 -26.42 40.10
CA ASP A 329 -3.35 -25.25 40.17
C ASP A 329 -3.68 -24.76 38.76
N THR A 330 -4.95 -24.88 38.39
CA THR A 330 -5.46 -24.52 37.08
C THR A 330 -6.43 -23.34 37.16
N THR A 331 -6.51 -22.62 38.28
CA THR A 331 -7.50 -21.56 38.52
C THR A 331 -7.64 -20.55 37.35
N PRO A 332 -6.55 -20.06 36.71
CA PRO A 332 -6.65 -19.20 35.52
C PRO A 332 -7.37 -19.85 34.32
N ASP A 333 -7.17 -21.16 34.11
CA ASP A 333 -7.85 -21.91 33.04
C ASP A 333 -9.34 -22.08 33.34
N ALA A 334 -9.78 -22.08 34.61
CA ALA A 334 -11.20 -22.15 34.97
C ALA A 334 -11.94 -20.87 34.61
N ILE A 335 -11.32 -19.72 34.86
CA ILE A 335 -11.89 -18.41 34.52
C ILE A 335 -12.01 -18.27 33.00
N GLY A 336 -10.94 -18.59 32.26
CA GLY A 336 -10.97 -18.55 30.79
C GLY A 336 -12.02 -19.47 30.19
N LEU A 337 -12.10 -20.72 30.65
CA LEU A 337 -13.09 -21.69 30.15
C LEU A 337 -14.52 -21.32 30.55
N GLY A 338 -14.73 -20.72 31.73
CA GLY A 338 -16.03 -20.18 32.13
C GLY A 338 -16.50 -19.07 31.19
N ILE A 339 -15.61 -18.13 30.84
CA ILE A 339 -15.91 -17.07 29.86
C ILE A 339 -16.17 -17.65 28.47
N LYS A 340 -15.39 -18.67 28.05
CA LYS A 340 -15.58 -19.32 26.75
C LYS A 340 -16.93 -20.03 26.66
N ARG A 341 -17.31 -20.79 27.70
CA ARG A 341 -18.64 -21.43 27.81
C ARG A 341 -19.75 -20.40 27.65
N ASP A 342 -19.71 -19.35 28.45
CA ASP A 342 -20.72 -18.30 28.49
C ASP A 342 -20.88 -17.59 27.12
N LEU A 343 -19.79 -17.34 26.42
CA LEU A 343 -19.83 -16.82 25.04
C LEU A 343 -20.41 -17.81 24.03
N LEU A 344 -20.07 -19.10 24.14
CA LEU A 344 -20.61 -20.15 23.26
C LEU A 344 -22.11 -20.32 23.46
N GLU A 345 -22.59 -20.34 24.70
CA GLU A 345 -24.02 -20.41 25.04
C GLU A 345 -24.79 -19.22 24.44
N ARG A 346 -24.26 -18.00 24.60
CA ARG A 346 -24.84 -16.81 23.97
C ARG A 346 -24.83 -16.87 22.44
N ALA A 347 -23.77 -17.40 21.84
CA ALA A 347 -23.67 -17.53 20.39
C ALA A 347 -24.68 -18.54 19.84
N VAL A 348 -24.88 -19.67 20.55
CA VAL A 348 -25.91 -20.67 20.23
C VAL A 348 -27.30 -20.06 20.34
N ALA A 349 -27.56 -19.28 21.39
CA ALA A 349 -28.86 -18.64 21.61
C ALA A 349 -29.16 -17.51 20.60
N ALA A 350 -28.16 -16.72 20.23
CA ALA A 350 -28.31 -15.60 19.31
C ALA A 350 -28.35 -16.02 17.84
N ASP A 351 -27.80 -17.20 17.50
CA ASP A 351 -27.68 -17.75 16.15
C ASP A 351 -27.32 -16.69 15.07
N PRO A 352 -26.17 -15.98 15.24
CA PRO A 352 -25.81 -14.90 14.34
C PRO A 352 -25.53 -15.44 12.93
N GLU A 353 -25.92 -14.67 11.92
CA GLU A 353 -25.58 -14.98 10.53
C GLU A 353 -24.06 -15.10 10.35
N PRO A 354 -23.56 -16.04 9.52
CA PRO A 354 -22.12 -16.25 9.33
C PRO A 354 -21.33 -14.98 9.03
N GLY A 355 -21.87 -14.11 8.16
CA GLY A 355 -21.26 -12.82 7.81
C GLY A 355 -21.28 -11.78 8.93
N ALA A 356 -22.09 -11.97 9.96
CA ALA A 356 -22.26 -11.07 11.11
C ALA A 356 -21.64 -11.62 12.40
N PHE A 357 -21.14 -12.85 12.42
CA PHE A 357 -20.65 -13.50 13.63
C PHE A 357 -19.47 -12.77 14.29
N GLU A 358 -18.52 -12.29 13.46
CA GLU A 358 -17.39 -11.49 13.95
C GLU A 358 -17.85 -10.20 14.61
N ALA A 359 -18.81 -9.51 13.99
CA ALA A 359 -19.37 -8.27 14.54
C ALA A 359 -20.13 -8.52 15.83
N TRP A 360 -20.86 -9.63 15.92
CA TRP A 360 -21.57 -10.05 17.12
C TRP A 360 -20.60 -10.34 18.28
N LEU A 361 -19.51 -11.07 18.04
CA LEU A 361 -18.47 -11.34 19.06
C LEU A 361 -17.78 -10.06 19.54
N LEU A 362 -17.55 -9.10 18.63
CA LEU A 362 -17.00 -7.80 18.99
C LEU A 362 -17.94 -7.01 19.91
N ASP A 363 -19.26 -7.11 19.68
CA ASP A 363 -20.26 -6.50 20.55
C ASP A 363 -20.23 -7.11 21.97
N GLN A 364 -20.07 -8.43 22.07
CA GLN A 364 -19.88 -9.09 23.38
C GLN A 364 -18.64 -8.58 24.13
N CYS A 365 -17.56 -8.28 23.41
CA CYS A 365 -16.36 -7.70 24.01
C CYS A 365 -16.61 -6.28 24.55
N ARG A 366 -17.37 -5.46 23.80
CA ARG A 366 -17.70 -4.08 24.20
C ARG A 366 -18.63 -4.04 25.42
N GLY A 367 -19.51 -5.03 25.55
CA GLY A 367 -20.41 -5.19 26.71
C GLY A 367 -19.71 -5.69 27.99
N ALA A 368 -18.46 -6.15 27.91
CA ALA A 368 -17.78 -6.86 29.01
C ALA A 368 -17.21 -5.97 30.13
N GLY A 369 -17.17 -4.65 29.95
CA GLY A 369 -16.66 -3.71 30.97
C GLY A 369 -15.24 -4.07 31.47
N GLY A 370 -15.05 -4.15 32.79
CA GLY A 370 -13.74 -4.45 33.40
C GLY A 370 -13.13 -5.82 33.10
N ALA A 371 -13.88 -6.74 32.47
CA ALA A 371 -13.40 -8.06 32.05
C ALA A 371 -13.01 -8.13 30.55
N GLU A 372 -12.93 -6.97 29.87
CA GLU A 372 -12.69 -6.85 28.41
C GLU A 372 -11.54 -7.74 27.91
N GLY A 373 -10.42 -7.81 28.63
CA GLY A 373 -9.25 -8.60 28.20
C GLY A 373 -9.53 -10.11 28.09
N GLY A 374 -10.24 -10.69 29.06
CA GLY A 374 -10.55 -12.12 29.11
C GLY A 374 -11.64 -12.52 28.12
N VAL A 375 -12.70 -11.71 28.05
CA VAL A 375 -13.79 -11.89 27.06
C VAL A 375 -13.25 -11.77 25.65
N ARG A 376 -12.40 -10.77 25.39
CA ARG A 376 -11.72 -10.62 24.11
C ARG A 376 -10.91 -11.86 23.77
N ALA A 377 -10.05 -12.35 24.65
CA ALA A 377 -9.23 -13.54 24.37
C ALA A 377 -10.08 -14.77 23.99
N MET A 378 -11.19 -15.02 24.69
CA MET A 378 -12.07 -16.15 24.40
C MET A 378 -12.89 -15.94 23.13
N ALA A 379 -13.35 -14.72 22.85
CA ALA A 379 -14.04 -14.38 21.60
C ALA A 379 -13.14 -14.63 20.38
N LEU A 380 -11.84 -14.31 20.46
CA LEU A 380 -10.88 -14.63 19.40
C LEU A 380 -10.76 -16.15 19.20
N SER A 381 -10.59 -16.91 20.29
CA SER A 381 -10.49 -18.39 20.24
C SER A 381 -11.71 -19.05 19.60
N ILE A 382 -12.92 -18.61 19.97
CA ILE A 382 -14.17 -19.13 19.40
C ILE A 382 -14.25 -18.83 17.90
N PHE A 383 -13.90 -17.61 17.48
CA PHE A 383 -13.93 -17.22 16.08
C PHE A 383 -12.93 -18.02 15.24
N GLU A 384 -11.73 -18.27 15.77
CA GLU A 384 -10.70 -19.09 15.11
C GLU A 384 -11.14 -20.54 14.94
N GLU A 385 -11.71 -21.16 15.98
CA GLU A 385 -12.23 -22.53 15.91
C GLU A 385 -13.40 -22.64 14.92
N TRP A 386 -14.30 -21.66 14.91
CA TRP A 386 -15.38 -21.61 13.93
C TRP A 386 -14.84 -21.52 12.50
N ARG A 387 -13.89 -20.63 12.23
CA ARG A 387 -13.27 -20.54 10.90
C ARG A 387 -12.52 -21.81 10.51
N LEU A 388 -11.83 -22.43 11.46
CA LEU A 388 -11.13 -23.69 11.22
C LEU A 388 -12.11 -24.80 10.82
N ALA A 389 -13.28 -24.87 11.45
CA ALA A 389 -14.34 -25.81 11.06
C ALA A 389 -14.89 -25.58 9.64
N GLN A 390 -14.72 -24.38 9.09
CA GLN A 390 -15.13 -24.06 7.71
C GLN A 390 -14.06 -24.44 6.67
N GLU A 391 -12.78 -24.43 7.06
CA GLU A 391 -11.64 -24.61 6.15
C GLU A 391 -11.02 -26.01 6.25
N ALA A 392 -11.23 -26.73 7.35
CA ALA A 392 -10.61 -28.03 7.64
C ALA A 392 -11.66 -29.12 7.93
N GLU A 393 -12.01 -29.89 6.90
CA GLU A 393 -12.92 -31.05 6.98
C GLU A 393 -12.56 -32.03 8.13
N PRO A 394 -11.29 -32.41 8.35
CA PRO A 394 -10.95 -33.34 9.43
C PRO A 394 -11.25 -32.79 10.83
N PHE A 395 -11.12 -31.48 11.02
CA PHE A 395 -11.44 -30.82 12.29
C PHE A 395 -12.96 -30.75 12.50
N ARG A 396 -13.71 -30.47 11.43
CA ARG A 396 -15.18 -30.50 11.42
C ARG A 396 -15.71 -31.90 11.78
N GLU A 397 -15.20 -32.95 11.15
CA GLU A 397 -15.56 -34.34 11.45
C GLU A 397 -15.18 -34.75 12.88
N TRP A 398 -14.08 -34.22 13.41
CA TRP A 398 -13.68 -34.46 14.81
C TRP A 398 -14.64 -33.80 15.79
N LEU A 399 -15.06 -32.55 15.56
CA LEU A 399 -16.06 -31.87 16.38
C LEU A 399 -17.43 -32.56 16.32
N ALA A 400 -17.88 -32.96 15.13
CA ALA A 400 -19.14 -33.67 14.93
C ALA A 400 -19.19 -35.02 15.67
N ARG A 401 -18.04 -35.65 15.92
CA ARG A 401 -17.90 -36.88 16.73
C ARG A 401 -17.81 -36.62 18.24
N GLY A 402 -18.02 -35.38 18.68
CA GLY A 402 -17.93 -35.00 20.10
C GLY A 402 -16.50 -34.82 20.60
N ALA A 403 -15.57 -34.45 19.71
CA ALA A 403 -14.18 -34.15 20.05
C ALA A 403 -13.48 -35.28 20.86
N PRO A 404 -13.41 -36.51 20.32
CA PRO A 404 -12.78 -37.64 21.02
C PRO A 404 -11.30 -37.37 21.27
N SER A 405 -10.82 -37.74 22.47
CA SER A 405 -9.43 -37.61 22.88
C SER A 405 -8.62 -38.83 22.40
N ASP A 406 -7.37 -38.64 21.98
CA ASP A 406 -6.46 -39.76 21.61
C ASP A 406 -6.22 -40.71 22.79
N ASP A 407 -6.28 -40.19 24.02
CA ASP A 407 -6.18 -40.94 25.28
C ASP A 407 -7.51 -41.58 25.75
N ALA A 408 -8.60 -41.51 24.96
CA ALA A 408 -9.86 -42.12 25.35
C ALA A 408 -9.73 -43.66 25.35
N PRO A 409 -10.14 -44.38 26.41
CA PRO A 409 -10.12 -45.83 26.38
C PRO A 409 -11.03 -46.30 25.25
N SER A 410 -10.46 -47.02 24.28
CA SER A 410 -11.20 -47.69 23.22
C SER A 410 -12.35 -48.46 23.86
N GLY A 411 -13.59 -48.07 23.53
CA GLY A 411 -14.78 -48.59 24.19
C GLY A 411 -14.79 -50.12 24.25
N LYS A 412 -15.05 -50.65 25.45
CA LYS A 412 -15.44 -52.06 25.62
C LYS A 412 -16.66 -52.32 24.74
N SER A 413 -16.57 -53.32 23.85
CA SER A 413 -17.73 -53.89 23.16
C SER A 413 -18.83 -54.23 24.17
N PRO A 414 -20.12 -54.08 23.82
CA PRO A 414 -21.19 -54.53 24.69
C PRO A 414 -21.06 -56.05 24.85
N SER A 415 -20.75 -56.49 26.07
CA SER A 415 -20.88 -57.90 26.44
C SER A 415 -22.35 -58.26 26.33
N ASN A 416 -22.69 -59.05 25.31
CA ASN A 416 -23.99 -59.65 25.17
C ASN A 416 -24.17 -60.64 26.33
N SER A 417 -24.99 -60.25 27.31
CA SER A 417 -25.39 -61.06 28.45
C SER A 417 -26.88 -60.86 28.67
N SER A 418 -27.69 -61.68 28.01
CA SER A 418 -28.99 -62.07 28.53
C SER A 418 -29.47 -63.35 27.83
N ARG A 419 -29.46 -64.42 28.63
CA ARG A 419 -30.35 -65.60 28.69
C ARG A 419 -30.74 -66.32 27.40
#